data_AF-A0A7V4LDD2-F1
#
_entry.id   AF-A0A7V4LDD2-F1
#
_cell.length_a   1.000
_cell.length_b   1.000
_cell.length_c   1.000
_cell.angle_alpha   90.00
_cell.angle_beta   90.00
_cell.angle_gamma   90.00
#
_symmetry.space_group_name_H-M   'P 1'
#
loop_
_entity.id
_entity.type
_entity.pdbx_description
1 polymer ?
#
loop_
_entity_poly.entity_id
_entity_poly.type
_entity_poly.pdbx_seq_one_letter_code
_entity_poly.pdbx_strand_id
1 'polypeptide(L)'
;MIKDPWSRGGYPETRRPTGPEWEAIMLNVDMYRYERENIFFLLNALLGGIIWAFWLLLTFTGLFAIPLWFFPPLTIINAIFGWGIIIVIFLIWWMIREFFKAKIFCNSIRVSETQYPEIYQMAVDMSKELGMIEVPFIFVVNVVSELNAFALRFIGHSYVILNAAIVELMLKRNATNELRMILGHELTHHAAGHVSIIKSLLIAPCTMIPIWRTLVWKSWRRACELTADRIGMLLTGEREAAMRALTSLAGGTESLSSQTNIPAVVNQKNEVITFFAFLNDLVSTHPRITRRLDMLEAFAGVIGMPERSPSSARWLLYGVSGPLAGKALELDSSSVVIGRDARLANLVLPESAKQVSKRHCQLRYDPTTFSYALEDLGSTNGTFVGSGQKLPAGSPYPLRPGERFYLATPEITFELRSR
;
A
#
# COMPACT_ATOMS: atom_id res chain seq x y z
N MET A 1 8.80 -35.01 12.88
CA MET A 1 9.34 -33.71 12.43
C MET A 1 9.73 -33.87 10.95
N ILE A 2 8.80 -33.58 10.04
CA ILE A 2 9.07 -33.66 8.59
C ILE A 2 9.78 -32.35 8.24
N LYS A 3 11.09 -32.41 7.94
CA LYS A 3 11.84 -31.24 7.48
C LYS A 3 11.29 -30.83 6.11
N ASP A 4 10.91 -29.56 5.98
CA ASP A 4 10.39 -28.99 4.73
C ASP A 4 11.48 -29.10 3.64
N PRO A 5 11.29 -29.92 2.59
CA PRO A 5 12.28 -30.10 1.54
C PRO A 5 12.57 -28.81 0.76
N TRP A 6 11.72 -27.79 0.88
CA TRP A 6 11.86 -26.48 0.23
C TRP A 6 12.59 -25.43 1.10
N SER A 7 13.05 -25.80 2.29
CA SER A 7 13.87 -24.96 3.18
C SER A 7 15.35 -24.89 2.79
N ARG A 8 15.78 -25.59 1.73
CA ARG A 8 17.19 -25.68 1.28
C ARG A 8 17.70 -24.46 0.47
N GLY A 9 17.16 -23.27 0.75
CA GLY A 9 17.74 -22.01 0.32
C GLY A 9 17.95 -21.16 1.57
N GLY A 10 19.17 -21.20 2.12
CA GLY A 10 19.50 -20.58 3.39
C GLY A 10 19.19 -19.10 3.39
N TYR A 11 18.28 -18.69 4.26
CA TYR A 11 18.31 -17.33 4.79
C TYR A 11 19.47 -17.27 5.77
N PRO A 12 20.22 -16.15 5.84
CA PRO A 12 21.08 -15.92 6.99
C PRO A 12 20.21 -16.01 8.26
N GLU A 13 20.71 -16.70 9.29
CA GLU A 13 20.12 -16.65 10.62
C GLU A 13 20.05 -15.18 11.06
N THR A 14 18.87 -14.55 10.95
CA THR A 14 18.66 -13.20 11.45
C THR A 14 18.53 -13.28 12.96
N ARG A 15 19.67 -13.39 13.66
CA ARG A 15 19.73 -13.09 15.10
C ARG A 15 19.20 -11.67 15.30
N ARG A 16 18.38 -11.48 16.35
CA ARG A 16 17.94 -10.14 16.79
C ARG A 16 19.15 -9.20 16.85
N PRO A 17 19.17 -8.09 16.11
CA PRO A 17 20.10 -7.02 16.39
C PRO A 17 19.69 -6.40 17.74
N THR A 18 20.56 -6.47 18.73
CA THR A 18 20.34 -5.86 20.06
C THR A 18 21.20 -4.62 20.18
N GLY A 19 20.59 -3.44 20.35
CA GLY A 19 21.32 -2.19 20.62
C GLY A 19 20.43 -0.92 20.61
N PRO A 20 20.82 0.15 21.32
CA PRO A 20 20.02 1.38 21.51
C PRO A 20 19.84 2.23 20.23
N GLU A 21 20.67 2.04 19.20
CA GLU A 21 20.51 2.72 17.90
C GLU A 21 19.32 2.17 17.08
N TRP A 22 18.85 0.95 17.37
CA TRP A 22 17.76 0.28 16.64
C TRP A 22 16.36 0.62 17.17
N GLU A 23 16.24 0.92 18.47
CA GLU A 23 14.96 1.33 19.07
C GLU A 23 14.47 2.69 18.55
N ALA A 24 15.37 3.52 18.01
CA ALA A 24 15.05 4.83 17.45
C ALA A 24 14.39 4.77 16.04
N ILE A 25 14.47 3.63 15.34
CA ILE A 25 13.97 3.46 13.96
C ILE A 25 12.68 2.63 13.93
N MET A 26 12.38 1.85 14.97
CA MET A 26 11.21 0.97 14.96
C MET A 26 9.91 1.75 15.10
N LEU A 27 9.00 1.52 14.16
CA LEU A 27 7.66 2.04 14.22
C LEU A 27 6.87 1.30 15.30
N ASN A 28 6.37 2.04 16.28
CA ASN A 28 5.48 1.46 17.29
C ASN A 28 4.09 1.20 16.69
N VAL A 29 3.87 -0.05 16.26
CA VAL A 29 2.61 -0.50 15.66
C VAL A 29 1.39 -0.21 16.56
N ASP A 30 1.55 -0.34 17.88
CA ASP A 30 0.45 -0.13 18.81
C ASP A 30 0.09 1.35 18.99
N MET A 31 1.06 2.26 18.82
CA MET A 31 0.83 3.71 18.86
C MET A 31 -0.08 4.19 17.72
N TYR A 32 0.02 3.55 16.54
CA TYR A 32 -0.73 3.95 15.34
C TYR A 32 -1.94 3.05 15.04
N ARG A 33 -2.23 2.09 15.93
CA ARG A 33 -3.37 1.19 15.82
C ARG A 33 -4.69 1.97 15.86
N TYR A 34 -5.66 1.55 15.05
CA TYR A 34 -7.00 2.13 15.06
C TYR A 34 -7.65 1.96 16.44
N GLU A 35 -8.22 3.03 16.98
CA GLU A 35 -8.56 3.15 18.41
C GLU A 35 -9.58 2.09 18.83
N ARG A 36 -10.47 1.70 17.92
CA ARG A 36 -11.52 0.70 18.18
C ARG A 36 -11.11 -0.74 17.90
N GLU A 37 -9.95 -0.98 17.29
CA GLU A 37 -9.52 -2.34 16.92
C GLU A 37 -9.41 -3.24 18.15
N ASN A 38 -8.72 -2.76 19.19
CA ASN A 38 -8.52 -3.50 20.43
C ASN A 38 -9.83 -3.75 21.18
N ILE A 39 -10.79 -2.82 21.10
CA ILE A 39 -12.12 -2.98 21.70
C ILE A 39 -12.87 -4.12 21.02
N PHE A 40 -12.93 -4.13 19.69
CA PHE A 40 -13.59 -5.22 18.97
C PHE A 40 -12.87 -6.55 19.15
N PHE A 41 -11.54 -6.55 19.21
CA PHE A 41 -10.78 -7.76 19.53
C PHE A 41 -11.13 -8.27 20.93
N LEU A 42 -11.14 -7.40 21.95
CA LEU A 42 -11.46 -7.76 23.33
C LEU A 42 -12.86 -8.37 23.44
N LEU A 43 -13.87 -7.78 22.79
CA LEU A 43 -15.23 -8.33 22.79
C LEU A 43 -15.25 -9.76 22.22
N ASN A 44 -14.60 -9.99 21.07
CA ASN A 44 -14.49 -11.34 20.50
C ASN A 44 -13.68 -12.28 21.41
N ALA A 45 -12.60 -11.81 22.03
CA ALA A 45 -11.76 -12.61 22.91
C ALA A 45 -12.50 -13.05 24.18
N LEU A 46 -13.33 -12.18 24.77
CA LEU A 46 -14.15 -12.50 25.93
C LEU A 46 -15.19 -13.57 25.61
N LEU A 47 -16.00 -13.36 24.55
CA LEU A 47 -17.01 -14.35 24.16
C LEU A 47 -16.37 -15.68 23.74
N GLY A 48 -15.29 -15.62 22.95
CA GLY A 48 -14.56 -16.81 22.51
C GLY A 48 -13.96 -17.58 23.68
N GLY A 49 -13.35 -16.88 24.63
CA GLY A 49 -12.82 -17.43 25.87
C GLY A 49 -13.90 -18.10 26.73
N ILE A 50 -15.07 -17.48 26.87
CA ILE A 50 -16.23 -18.06 27.59
C ILE A 50 -16.68 -19.35 26.91
N ILE A 51 -16.82 -19.37 25.58
CA ILE A 51 -17.24 -20.56 24.85
C ILE A 51 -16.21 -21.68 24.98
N TRP A 52 -14.92 -21.36 24.85
CA TRP A 52 -13.83 -22.33 25.06
C TRP A 52 -13.82 -22.89 26.48
N ALA A 53 -13.94 -22.03 27.49
CA ALA A 53 -13.98 -22.44 28.89
C ALA A 53 -15.19 -23.35 29.18
N PHE A 54 -16.35 -23.04 28.62
CA PHE A 54 -17.55 -23.87 28.74
C PHE A 54 -17.35 -25.27 28.13
N TRP A 55 -16.79 -25.35 26.93
CA TRP A 55 -16.46 -26.64 26.29
C TRP A 55 -15.44 -27.46 27.07
N LEU A 56 -14.43 -26.79 27.63
CA LEU A 56 -13.40 -27.43 28.45
C LEU A 56 -14.01 -27.95 29.76
N LEU A 57 -14.88 -27.17 30.41
CA LEU A 57 -15.60 -27.58 31.61
C LEU A 57 -16.53 -28.77 31.34
N LEU A 58 -17.32 -28.74 30.26
CA LEU A 58 -18.18 -29.86 29.85
C LEU A 58 -17.38 -31.14 29.60
N THR A 59 -16.22 -31.01 28.97
CA THR A 59 -15.33 -32.15 28.75
C THR A 59 -14.80 -32.70 30.08
N PHE A 60 -14.35 -31.81 30.96
CA PHE A 60 -13.82 -32.18 32.26
C PHE A 60 -14.88 -32.87 33.12
N THR A 61 -16.09 -32.32 33.22
CA THR A 61 -17.18 -32.97 33.96
C THR A 61 -17.57 -34.31 33.34
N GLY A 62 -17.63 -34.42 32.01
CA GLY A 62 -17.91 -35.70 31.33
C GLY A 62 -16.86 -36.78 31.59
N LEU A 63 -15.58 -36.41 31.67
CA LEU A 63 -14.47 -37.34 31.93
C LEU A 63 -14.31 -37.71 33.41
N PHE A 64 -14.61 -36.80 34.34
CA PHE A 64 -14.29 -36.95 35.78
C PHE A 64 -15.51 -37.11 36.70
N ALA A 65 -16.74 -36.83 36.26
CA ALA A 65 -17.97 -37.03 37.06
C ALA A 65 -18.42 -38.52 37.16
N ILE A 66 -17.53 -39.46 36.85
CA ILE A 66 -17.79 -40.90 36.78
C ILE A 66 -18.35 -41.55 38.07
N PRO A 67 -18.26 -41.00 39.31
CA PRO A 67 -18.91 -41.67 40.45
C PRO A 67 -20.33 -41.18 40.81
N LEU A 68 -20.85 -40.08 40.24
CA LEU A 68 -22.19 -39.58 40.60
C LEU A 68 -23.05 -39.31 39.35
N TRP A 69 -24.05 -40.18 39.14
CA TRP A 69 -25.24 -40.09 38.28
C TRP A 69 -25.36 -41.14 37.14
N PHE A 70 -26.57 -41.70 37.08
CA PHE A 70 -27.13 -42.79 36.30
C PHE A 70 -27.18 -42.59 34.75
N PHE A 71 -26.20 -41.92 34.12
CA PHE A 71 -26.13 -41.74 32.66
C PHE A 71 -24.74 -41.98 32.01
N PRO A 72 -24.00 -43.06 32.33
CA PRO A 72 -22.63 -43.24 31.83
C PRO A 72 -22.47 -43.45 30.29
N PRO A 73 -23.39 -44.09 29.53
CA PRO A 73 -23.14 -44.32 28.11
C PRO A 73 -23.24 -43.04 27.28
N LEU A 74 -24.26 -42.21 27.51
CA LEU A 74 -24.53 -41.04 26.67
C LEU A 74 -23.48 -39.93 26.81
N THR A 75 -22.95 -39.72 28.01
CA THR A 75 -21.92 -38.68 28.26
C THR A 75 -20.58 -39.04 27.63
N ILE A 76 -20.16 -40.30 27.75
CA ILE A 76 -18.95 -40.83 27.12
C ILE A 76 -19.09 -40.84 25.59
N ILE A 77 -20.24 -41.28 25.07
CA ILE A 77 -20.56 -41.24 23.64
C ILE A 77 -20.47 -39.79 23.13
N ASN A 78 -21.13 -38.83 23.79
CA ASN A 78 -21.09 -37.42 23.38
C ASN A 78 -19.67 -36.83 23.42
N ALA A 79 -18.84 -37.20 24.40
CA ALA A 79 -17.44 -36.78 24.45
C ALA A 79 -16.63 -37.39 23.30
N ILE A 80 -16.76 -38.70 23.03
CA ILE A 80 -16.06 -39.38 21.94
C ILE A 80 -16.48 -38.81 20.57
N PHE A 81 -17.78 -38.64 20.35
CA PHE A 81 -18.30 -38.05 19.10
C PHE A 81 -17.89 -36.58 18.97
N GLY A 82 -17.95 -35.79 20.04
CA GLY A 82 -17.55 -34.38 20.04
C GLY A 82 -16.06 -34.21 19.71
N TRP A 83 -15.18 -34.94 20.40
CA TRP A 83 -13.74 -34.92 20.11
C TRP A 83 -13.40 -35.54 18.76
N GLY A 84 -14.12 -36.58 18.35
CA GLY A 84 -13.99 -37.17 17.01
C GLY A 84 -14.28 -36.15 15.90
N ILE A 85 -15.35 -35.36 16.05
CA ILE A 85 -15.68 -34.26 15.11
C ILE A 85 -14.57 -33.20 15.12
N ILE A 86 -14.06 -32.80 16.30
CA ILE A 86 -12.96 -31.82 16.40
C ILE A 86 -11.71 -32.34 15.68
N ILE A 87 -11.35 -33.61 15.84
CA ILE A 87 -10.22 -34.23 15.16
C ILE A 87 -10.42 -34.22 13.64
N VAL A 88 -11.61 -34.57 13.16
CA VAL A 88 -11.94 -34.53 11.72
C VAL A 88 -11.86 -33.10 11.18
N ILE A 89 -12.43 -32.11 11.89
CA ILE A 89 -12.34 -30.69 11.52
C ILE A 89 -10.88 -30.24 11.48
N PHE A 90 -10.07 -30.62 12.47
CA PHE A 90 -8.65 -30.30 12.51
C PHE A 90 -7.88 -30.94 11.34
N LEU A 91 -8.18 -32.20 11.00
CA LEU A 91 -7.59 -32.89 9.86
C LEU A 91 -7.96 -32.22 8.55
N ILE A 92 -9.24 -31.87 8.35
CA ILE A 92 -9.71 -31.15 7.16
C ILE A 92 -9.03 -29.78 7.08
N TRP A 93 -8.97 -29.04 8.18
CA TRP A 93 -8.29 -27.73 8.23
C TRP A 93 -6.80 -27.86 7.89
N TRP A 94 -6.13 -28.88 8.42
CA TRP A 94 -4.73 -29.18 8.10
C TRP A 94 -4.55 -29.52 6.62
N MET A 95 -5.42 -30.36 6.04
CA MET A 95 -5.38 -30.68 4.61
C MET A 95 -5.59 -29.44 3.73
N ILE A 96 -6.58 -28.60 4.05
CA ILE A 96 -6.84 -27.33 3.35
C ILE A 96 -5.59 -26.45 3.38
N ARG A 97 -4.93 -26.35 4.54
CA ARG A 97 -3.68 -25.60 4.70
C ARG A 97 -2.56 -26.13 3.80
N GLU A 98 -2.29 -27.44 3.84
CA GLU A 98 -1.20 -28.03 3.04
C GLU A 98 -1.48 -27.94 1.54
N PHE A 99 -2.73 -28.15 1.14
CA PHE A 99 -3.15 -27.97 -0.25
C PHE A 99 -3.00 -26.51 -0.70
N PHE A 100 -3.40 -25.55 0.14
CA PHE A 100 -3.23 -24.13 -0.16
C PHE A 100 -1.75 -23.74 -0.27
N LYS A 101 -0.89 -24.23 0.64
CA LYS A 101 0.56 -24.05 0.55
C LYS A 101 1.10 -24.62 -0.76
N ALA A 102 0.73 -25.84 -1.13
CA ALA A 102 1.14 -26.46 -2.39
C ALA A 102 0.68 -25.62 -3.60
N LYS A 103 -0.57 -25.13 -3.58
CA LYS A 103 -1.10 -24.29 -4.67
C LYS A 103 -0.27 -23.02 -4.87
N ILE A 104 0.15 -22.36 -3.80
CA ILE A 104 1.02 -21.18 -3.89
C ILE A 104 2.39 -21.59 -4.42
N PHE A 105 3.10 -22.50 -3.76
CA PHE A 105 4.48 -22.82 -4.12
C PHE A 105 4.62 -23.39 -5.54
N CYS A 106 3.65 -24.16 -6.01
CA CYS A 106 3.71 -24.78 -7.33
C CYS A 106 3.27 -23.85 -8.47
N ASN A 107 2.46 -22.83 -8.20
CA ASN A 107 1.84 -21.99 -9.25
C ASN A 107 2.15 -20.49 -9.11
N SER A 108 3.20 -20.12 -8.38
CA SER A 108 3.57 -18.71 -8.17
C SER A 108 5.08 -18.51 -8.22
N ILE A 109 5.49 -17.26 -8.41
CA ILE A 109 6.90 -16.90 -8.42
C ILE A 109 7.25 -16.29 -7.07
N ARG A 110 8.22 -16.90 -6.39
CA ARG A 110 8.71 -16.41 -5.11
C ARG A 110 9.62 -15.20 -5.31
N VAL A 111 9.43 -14.18 -4.49
CA VAL A 111 10.32 -13.02 -4.39
C VAL A 111 11.53 -13.38 -3.52
N SER A 112 12.73 -13.04 -3.98
CA SER A 112 14.02 -13.32 -3.33
C SER A 112 15.07 -12.29 -3.76
N GLU A 113 16.28 -12.37 -3.20
CA GLU A 113 17.42 -11.53 -3.60
C GLU A 113 17.78 -11.66 -5.09
N THR A 114 17.51 -12.82 -5.69
CA THR A 114 17.78 -13.08 -7.11
C THR A 114 16.53 -12.98 -7.99
N GLN A 115 15.34 -12.86 -7.40
CA GLN A 115 14.06 -12.81 -8.10
C GLN A 115 13.22 -11.64 -7.58
N TYR A 116 13.10 -10.57 -8.37
CA TYR A 116 12.50 -9.29 -7.96
C TYR A 116 13.24 -8.63 -6.78
N PRO A 117 14.55 -8.34 -6.93
CA PRO A 117 15.40 -7.84 -5.84
C PRO A 117 14.90 -6.54 -5.22
N GLU A 118 14.29 -5.65 -6.00
CA GLU A 118 13.74 -4.37 -5.51
C GLU A 118 12.56 -4.58 -4.55
N ILE A 119 11.67 -5.52 -4.87
CA ILE A 119 10.52 -5.87 -4.02
C ILE A 119 11.02 -6.55 -2.75
N TYR A 120 12.01 -7.45 -2.88
CA TYR A 120 12.62 -8.11 -1.74
C TYR A 120 13.28 -7.10 -0.78
N GLN A 121 14.05 -6.15 -1.31
CA GLN A 121 14.70 -5.13 -0.50
C GLN A 121 13.68 -4.23 0.22
N MET A 122 12.62 -3.79 -0.48
CA MET A 122 11.52 -3.06 0.16
C MET A 122 10.91 -3.84 1.32
N ALA A 123 10.66 -5.14 1.15
CA ALA A 123 10.10 -5.97 2.20
C ALA A 123 11.03 -6.11 3.40
N VAL A 124 12.33 -6.28 3.15
CA VAL A 124 13.36 -6.35 4.20
C VAL A 124 13.39 -5.06 5.00
N ASP A 125 13.42 -3.91 4.33
CA ASP A 125 13.51 -2.60 4.98
C ASP A 125 12.26 -2.31 5.83
N MET A 126 11.07 -2.55 5.28
CA MET A 126 9.81 -2.39 6.03
C MET A 126 9.66 -3.38 7.17
N SER A 127 10.10 -4.64 6.99
CA SER A 127 10.05 -5.63 8.06
C SER A 127 10.95 -5.23 9.23
N LYS A 128 12.11 -4.63 8.94
CA LYS A 128 13.00 -4.06 9.97
C LYS A 128 12.34 -2.87 10.68
N GLU A 129 11.75 -1.95 9.93
CA GLU A 129 11.04 -0.78 10.47
C GLU A 129 9.86 -1.19 11.36
N LEU A 130 9.15 -2.27 11.00
CA LEU A 130 8.07 -2.86 11.79
C LEU A 130 8.55 -3.72 12.99
N GLY A 131 9.86 -3.90 13.17
CA GLY A 131 10.42 -4.74 14.23
C GLY A 131 10.10 -6.24 14.07
N MET A 132 9.87 -6.72 12.84
CA MET A 132 9.55 -8.11 12.57
C MET A 132 10.79 -9.01 12.75
N ILE A 133 10.59 -10.20 13.32
CA ILE A 133 11.67 -11.17 13.57
C ILE A 133 12.15 -11.81 12.25
N GLU A 134 11.22 -12.06 11.33
CA GLU A 134 11.47 -12.69 10.05
C GLU A 134 10.71 -11.94 8.95
N VAL A 135 11.34 -11.81 7.78
CA VAL A 135 10.67 -11.30 6.58
C VAL A 135 9.72 -12.38 6.06
N PRO A 136 8.41 -12.09 5.87
CA PRO A 136 7.48 -13.05 5.29
C PRO A 136 7.91 -13.53 3.91
N PHE A 137 7.57 -14.77 3.54
CA PHE A 137 7.73 -15.23 2.17
C PHE A 137 6.73 -14.51 1.26
N ILE A 138 7.26 -13.78 0.28
CA ILE A 138 6.45 -13.03 -0.67
C ILE A 138 6.36 -13.82 -1.98
N PHE A 139 5.15 -13.92 -2.52
CA PHE A 139 4.87 -14.58 -3.79
C PHE A 139 4.12 -13.64 -4.71
N VAL A 140 4.53 -13.59 -5.98
CA VAL A 140 3.80 -12.93 -7.06
C VAL A 140 2.92 -13.96 -7.76
N VAL A 141 1.62 -13.71 -7.77
CA VAL A 141 0.61 -14.60 -8.33
C VAL A 141 -0.13 -13.92 -9.48
N ASN A 142 -0.39 -14.67 -10.55
CA ASN A 142 -1.29 -14.24 -11.60
C ASN A 142 -2.69 -14.81 -11.30
N VAL A 143 -3.51 -14.06 -10.57
CA VAL A 143 -4.88 -14.47 -10.22
C VAL A 143 -5.86 -13.51 -10.87
N VAL A 144 -6.81 -14.06 -11.62
CA VAL A 144 -7.81 -13.34 -12.42
C VAL A 144 -9.05 -12.92 -11.59
N SER A 145 -9.09 -13.17 -10.27
CA SER A 145 -10.28 -12.94 -9.42
C SER A 145 -9.99 -12.03 -8.22
N GLU A 146 -10.82 -10.97 -8.08
CA GLU A 146 -11.20 -10.08 -6.94
C GLU A 146 -10.25 -9.79 -5.74
N LEU A 147 -9.07 -10.40 -5.63
CA LEU A 147 -8.16 -10.26 -4.49
C LEU A 147 -6.77 -9.84 -4.99
N ASN A 148 -6.37 -8.64 -4.58
CA ASN A 148 -5.27 -7.87 -5.14
C ASN A 148 -3.93 -8.05 -4.40
N ALA A 149 -3.96 -8.27 -3.09
CA ALA A 149 -2.85 -8.74 -2.28
C ALA A 149 -3.43 -9.25 -0.94
N PHE A 150 -2.81 -10.25 -0.31
CA PHE A 150 -3.22 -10.73 1.02
C PHE A 150 -2.07 -11.32 1.84
N ALA A 151 -2.08 -11.06 3.14
CA ALA A 151 -1.20 -11.61 4.17
C ALA A 151 -1.80 -12.85 4.85
N LEU A 152 -1.01 -13.92 5.00
CA LEU A 152 -1.41 -15.17 5.65
C LEU A 152 -0.29 -15.71 6.53
N ARG A 153 -0.59 -16.22 7.71
CA ARG A 153 0.39 -16.89 8.57
C ARG A 153 0.05 -18.35 8.78
N PHE A 154 1.01 -19.22 8.50
CA PHE A 154 0.95 -20.64 8.85
C PHE A 154 1.93 -20.95 9.97
N ILE A 155 1.77 -22.11 10.62
CA ILE A 155 2.71 -22.55 11.65
C ILE A 155 4.12 -22.60 11.04
N GLY A 156 5.04 -21.82 11.59
CA GLY A 156 6.45 -21.75 11.18
C GLY A 156 6.80 -20.54 10.30
N HIS A 157 5.92 -20.07 9.41
CA HIS A 157 6.26 -18.99 8.46
C HIS A 157 5.09 -18.04 8.16
N SER A 158 5.43 -16.78 7.89
CA SER A 158 4.52 -15.75 7.39
C SER A 158 4.59 -15.67 5.86
N TYR A 159 3.46 -15.38 5.23
CA TYR A 159 3.30 -15.31 3.78
C TYR A 159 2.62 -14.00 3.39
N VAL A 160 3.05 -13.44 2.28
CA VAL A 160 2.43 -12.28 1.61
C VAL A 160 2.28 -12.63 0.14
N ILE A 161 1.10 -12.39 -0.40
CA ILE A 161 0.77 -12.70 -1.79
C ILE A 161 0.48 -11.38 -2.49
N LEU A 162 1.20 -11.10 -3.58
CA LEU A 162 1.05 -9.91 -4.41
C LEU A 162 0.46 -10.30 -5.76
N ASN A 163 -0.58 -9.61 -6.22
CA ASN A 163 -1.11 -9.81 -7.56
C ASN A 163 -0.16 -9.21 -8.61
N ALA A 164 0.18 -10.01 -9.62
CA ALA A 164 1.05 -9.62 -10.72
C ALA A 164 0.58 -8.36 -11.45
N ALA A 165 -0.73 -8.18 -11.64
CA ALA A 165 -1.29 -7.02 -12.34
C ALA A 165 -1.02 -5.70 -11.59
N ILE A 166 -1.01 -5.74 -10.26
CA ILE A 166 -0.71 -4.57 -9.42
C ILE A 166 0.78 -4.28 -9.43
N VAL A 167 1.60 -5.31 -9.31
CA VAL A 167 3.06 -5.16 -9.39
C VAL A 167 3.43 -4.55 -10.75
N GLU A 168 2.87 -5.09 -11.85
CA GLU A 168 3.07 -4.56 -13.20
C GLU A 168 2.61 -3.10 -13.32
N LEU A 169 1.39 -2.78 -12.85
CA LEU A 169 0.83 -1.43 -12.86
C LEU A 169 1.75 -0.42 -12.17
N MET A 170 2.27 -0.77 -10.99
CA MET A 170 3.12 0.14 -10.23
C MET A 170 4.52 0.28 -10.83
N LEU A 171 5.08 -0.81 -11.37
CA LEU A 171 6.37 -0.76 -12.06
C LEU A 171 6.30 0.06 -13.35
N LYS A 172 5.24 -0.09 -14.16
CA LYS A 172 5.05 0.72 -15.38
C LYS A 172 4.95 2.21 -15.10
N ARG A 173 4.27 2.57 -14.01
CA ARG A 173 4.12 3.97 -13.56
C ARG A 173 5.34 4.51 -12.82
N ASN A 174 6.38 3.71 -12.61
CA ASN A 174 7.51 4.03 -11.74
C ASN A 174 7.04 4.48 -10.33
N ALA A 175 5.96 3.88 -9.84
CA ALA A 175 5.23 4.27 -8.65
C ALA A 175 5.65 3.42 -7.43
N THR A 176 6.95 3.43 -7.12
CA THR A 176 7.52 2.60 -6.04
C THR A 176 6.84 2.84 -4.70
N ASN A 177 6.48 4.08 -4.38
CA ASN A 177 5.77 4.41 -3.13
C ASN A 177 4.35 3.86 -3.07
N GLU A 178 3.67 3.68 -4.20
CA GLU A 178 2.35 3.04 -4.23
C GLU A 178 2.47 1.52 -3.97
N LEU A 179 3.50 0.88 -4.54
CA LEU A 179 3.82 -0.52 -4.23
C LEU A 179 4.24 -0.68 -2.77
N ARG A 180 4.99 0.29 -2.22
CA ARG A 180 5.35 0.34 -0.80
C ARG A 180 4.13 0.37 0.11
N MET A 181 3.11 1.15 -0.24
CA MET A 181 1.85 1.20 0.51
C MET A 181 1.18 -0.18 0.59
N ILE A 182 1.05 -0.86 -0.55
CA ILE A 182 0.40 -2.17 -0.63
C ILE A 182 1.19 -3.21 0.15
N LEU A 183 2.51 -3.26 -0.05
CA LEU A 183 3.37 -4.20 0.68
C LEU A 183 3.40 -3.91 2.18
N GLY A 184 3.52 -2.65 2.59
CA GLY A 184 3.51 -2.22 3.98
C GLY A 184 2.19 -2.52 4.69
N HIS A 185 1.06 -2.36 4.00
CA HIS A 185 -0.26 -2.77 4.47
C HIS A 185 -0.29 -4.27 4.81
N GLU A 186 0.17 -5.13 3.88
CA GLU A 186 0.20 -6.58 4.11
C GLU A 186 1.18 -7.00 5.22
N LEU A 187 2.36 -6.38 5.29
CA LEU A 187 3.32 -6.62 6.37
C LEU A 187 2.75 -6.20 7.74
N THR A 188 1.96 -5.12 7.78
CA THR A 188 1.29 -4.68 9.01
C THR A 188 0.34 -5.73 9.56
N HIS A 189 -0.37 -6.49 8.72
CA HIS A 189 -1.22 -7.57 9.21
C HIS A 189 -0.44 -8.63 10.01
N HIS A 190 0.83 -8.86 9.66
CA HIS A 190 1.73 -9.71 10.43
C HIS A 190 2.22 -9.03 11.70
N ALA A 191 2.74 -7.80 11.59
CA ALA A 191 3.33 -7.06 12.70
C ALA A 191 2.29 -6.73 13.80
N ALA A 192 1.08 -6.30 13.42
CA ALA A 192 -0.02 -6.02 14.33
C ALA A 192 -0.70 -7.30 14.88
N GLY A 193 -0.32 -8.47 14.37
CA GLY A 193 -0.84 -9.77 14.81
C GLY A 193 -2.25 -10.08 14.32
N HIS A 194 -2.74 -9.41 13.26
CA HIS A 194 -4.06 -9.66 12.67
C HIS A 194 -4.21 -11.10 12.14
N VAL A 195 -3.10 -11.71 11.72
CA VAL A 195 -3.04 -13.10 11.23
C VAL A 195 -2.49 -14.08 12.28
N SER A 196 -2.46 -13.69 13.56
CA SER A 196 -1.97 -14.55 14.63
C SER A 196 -2.86 -15.78 14.84
N ILE A 197 -2.28 -16.97 14.71
CA ILE A 197 -3.00 -18.26 14.90
C ILE A 197 -3.61 -18.35 16.31
N ILE A 198 -2.91 -17.89 17.34
CA ILE A 198 -3.39 -17.93 18.73
C ILE A 198 -4.60 -17.00 18.91
N LYS A 199 -4.52 -15.77 18.37
CA LYS A 199 -5.65 -14.84 18.39
C LYS A 199 -6.84 -15.39 17.61
N SER A 200 -6.59 -15.96 16.43
CA SER A 200 -7.61 -16.61 15.59
C SER A 200 -8.29 -17.79 16.29
N LEU A 201 -7.53 -18.63 17.00
CA LEU A 201 -8.08 -19.75 17.78
C LEU A 201 -8.98 -19.25 18.92
N LEU A 202 -8.53 -18.24 19.67
CA LEU A 202 -9.29 -17.66 20.77
C LEU A 202 -10.66 -17.15 20.31
N ILE A 203 -10.72 -16.47 19.16
CA ILE A 203 -11.97 -15.90 18.62
C ILE A 203 -12.74 -16.85 17.70
N ALA A 204 -12.21 -18.03 17.36
CA ALA A 204 -12.81 -18.95 16.40
C ALA A 204 -14.28 -19.28 16.71
N PRO A 205 -14.68 -19.57 17.97
CA PRO A 205 -16.08 -19.89 18.27
C PRO A 205 -17.05 -18.74 17.97
N CYS A 206 -16.59 -17.49 18.10
CA CYS A 206 -17.41 -16.30 17.78
C CYS A 206 -17.83 -16.24 16.31
N THR A 207 -17.02 -16.81 15.42
CA THR A 207 -17.32 -16.85 13.98
C THR A 207 -18.49 -17.78 13.64
N MET A 208 -18.84 -18.71 14.54
CA MET A 208 -19.95 -19.64 14.33
C MET A 208 -21.31 -19.03 14.69
N ILE A 209 -21.33 -17.91 15.43
CA ILE A 209 -22.56 -17.23 15.87
C ILE A 209 -22.89 -16.13 14.82
N PRO A 210 -23.93 -16.28 13.98
CA PRO A 210 -24.12 -15.40 12.81
C PRO A 210 -24.28 -13.91 13.14
N ILE A 211 -25.03 -13.60 14.20
CA ILE A 211 -25.27 -12.22 14.65
C ILE A 211 -23.96 -11.60 15.15
N TRP A 212 -23.24 -12.31 16.02
CA TRP A 212 -21.97 -11.84 16.56
C TRP A 212 -20.89 -11.70 15.47
N ARG A 213 -20.82 -12.66 14.55
CA ARG A 213 -19.94 -12.62 13.39
C ARG A 213 -20.15 -11.34 12.59
N THR A 214 -21.41 -10.98 12.34
CA THR A 214 -21.79 -9.83 11.53
C THR A 214 -21.52 -8.50 12.24
N LEU A 215 -21.88 -8.40 13.52
CA LEU A 215 -21.79 -7.13 14.27
C LEU A 215 -20.40 -6.84 14.83
N VAL A 216 -19.70 -7.85 15.36
CA VAL A 216 -18.46 -7.66 16.15
C VAL A 216 -17.24 -8.20 15.42
N TRP A 217 -17.28 -9.44 14.92
CA TRP A 217 -16.10 -10.02 14.24
C TRP A 217 -15.76 -9.29 12.94
N LYS A 218 -16.75 -9.01 12.07
CA LYS A 218 -16.50 -8.22 10.86
C LYS A 218 -16.08 -6.78 11.17
N SER A 219 -16.57 -6.19 12.27
CA SER A 219 -16.12 -4.87 12.72
C SER A 219 -14.65 -4.88 13.15
N TRP A 220 -14.21 -5.93 13.84
CA TRP A 220 -12.79 -6.15 14.12
C TRP A 220 -11.96 -6.28 12.85
N ARG A 221 -12.41 -7.08 11.86
CA ARG A 221 -11.72 -7.21 10.56
C ARG A 221 -11.58 -5.86 9.87
N ARG A 222 -12.64 -5.07 9.78
CA ARG A 222 -12.61 -3.72 9.19
C ARG A 222 -11.68 -2.77 9.94
N ALA A 223 -11.62 -2.85 11.27
CA ALA A 223 -10.68 -2.07 12.08
C ALA A 223 -9.21 -2.45 11.80
N CYS A 224 -8.92 -3.75 11.59
CA CYS A 224 -7.59 -4.23 11.22
C CYS A 224 -7.12 -3.61 9.89
N GLU A 225 -8.02 -3.47 8.90
CA GLU A 225 -7.72 -2.84 7.61
C GLU A 225 -7.35 -1.35 7.79
N LEU A 226 -8.07 -0.63 8.66
CA LEU A 226 -7.77 0.78 8.95
C LEU A 226 -6.42 0.95 9.66
N THR A 227 -6.06 0.05 10.56
CA THR A 227 -4.72 -0.01 11.16
C THR A 227 -3.65 -0.26 10.10
N ALA A 228 -3.88 -1.23 9.22
CA ALA A 228 -2.97 -1.56 8.13
C ALA A 228 -2.80 -0.41 7.13
N ASP A 229 -3.86 0.37 6.87
CA ASP A 229 -3.79 1.58 6.06
C ASP A 229 -2.92 2.67 6.70
N ARG A 230 -3.13 2.96 8.00
CA ARG A 230 -2.35 3.97 8.73
C ARG A 230 -0.86 3.64 8.69
N ILE A 231 -0.52 2.41 9.06
CA ILE A 231 0.87 1.97 9.14
C ILE A 231 1.48 1.82 7.74
N GLY A 232 0.74 1.29 6.77
CA GLY A 232 1.18 1.24 5.37
C GLY A 232 1.55 2.62 4.83
N MET A 233 0.78 3.67 5.19
CA MET A 233 1.09 5.04 4.79
C MET A 233 2.33 5.58 5.51
N LEU A 234 2.53 5.27 6.80
CA LEU A 234 3.75 5.64 7.53
C LEU A 234 4.99 5.03 6.88
N LEU A 235 4.96 3.73 6.57
CA LEU A 235 6.05 3.01 5.88
C LEU A 235 6.30 3.55 4.47
N THR A 236 5.26 4.08 3.84
CA THR A 236 5.37 4.74 2.53
C THR A 236 6.03 6.10 2.64
N GLY A 237 5.76 6.84 3.72
CA GLY A 237 6.26 8.21 3.90
C GLY A 237 5.63 9.24 2.96
N GLU A 238 4.61 8.85 2.18
CA GLU A 238 3.93 9.73 1.22
C GLU A 238 2.41 9.52 1.22
N ARG A 239 1.67 10.53 1.67
CA ARG A 239 0.19 10.53 1.70
C ARG A 239 -0.41 10.30 0.31
N GLU A 240 0.06 11.05 -0.68
CA GLU A 240 -0.44 11.01 -2.05
C GLU A 240 -0.29 9.62 -2.70
N ALA A 241 0.89 9.00 -2.54
CA ALA A 241 1.11 7.64 -3.03
C ALA A 241 0.24 6.62 -2.27
N ALA A 242 0.07 6.77 -0.96
CA ALA A 242 -0.80 5.88 -0.19
C ALA A 242 -2.26 5.96 -0.67
N MET A 243 -2.77 7.16 -0.91
CA MET A 243 -4.13 7.39 -1.42
C MET A 243 -4.30 6.85 -2.85
N ARG A 244 -3.32 7.12 -3.74
CA ARG A 244 -3.33 6.58 -5.12
C ARG A 244 -3.22 5.06 -5.17
N ALA A 245 -2.45 4.45 -4.28
CA ALA A 245 -2.37 3.00 -4.18
C ALA A 245 -3.74 2.41 -3.86
N LEU A 246 -4.43 2.95 -2.84
CA LEU A 246 -5.77 2.51 -2.45
C LEU A 246 -6.81 2.69 -3.57
N THR A 247 -6.82 3.83 -4.27
CA THR A 247 -7.74 4.02 -5.41
C THR A 247 -7.39 3.13 -6.60
N SER A 248 -6.11 2.87 -6.85
CA SER A 248 -5.66 1.96 -7.91
C SER A 248 -6.07 0.51 -7.65
N LEU A 249 -6.14 0.10 -6.38
CA LEU A 249 -6.70 -1.21 -6.02
C LEU A 249 -8.19 -1.33 -6.38
N ALA A 250 -8.94 -0.22 -6.35
CA ALA A 250 -10.36 -0.20 -6.73
C ALA A 250 -10.57 -0.07 -8.25
N GLY A 251 -9.76 0.75 -8.93
CA GLY A 251 -9.90 1.05 -10.36
C GLY A 251 -9.13 0.13 -11.32
N GLY A 252 -8.13 -0.62 -10.81
CA GLY A 252 -7.52 -1.80 -11.44
C GLY A 252 -6.70 -1.58 -12.72
N THR A 253 -6.66 -0.39 -13.31
CA THR A 253 -6.01 -0.17 -14.62
C THR A 253 -5.14 1.07 -14.65
N GLU A 254 -4.07 1.02 -15.45
CA GLU A 254 -3.11 2.10 -15.65
C GLU A 254 -3.77 3.37 -16.19
N SER A 255 -4.60 3.21 -17.22
CA SER A 255 -5.27 4.33 -17.90
C SER A 255 -6.31 5.05 -17.05
N LEU A 256 -7.00 4.33 -16.15
CA LEU A 256 -8.00 4.93 -15.26
C LEU A 256 -7.38 5.46 -13.98
N SER A 257 -6.37 4.78 -13.44
CA SER A 257 -5.68 5.21 -12.22
C SER A 257 -5.11 6.63 -12.38
N SER A 258 -4.47 6.94 -13.51
CA SER A 258 -3.94 8.29 -13.78
C SER A 258 -5.02 9.38 -13.92
N GLN A 259 -6.25 9.01 -14.28
CA GLN A 259 -7.38 9.94 -14.44
C GLN A 259 -8.27 10.02 -13.18
N THR A 260 -7.97 9.22 -12.16
CA THR A 260 -8.82 9.12 -10.96
C THR A 260 -8.61 10.34 -10.06
N ASN A 261 -9.66 11.15 -9.92
CA ASN A 261 -9.69 12.28 -8.98
C ASN A 261 -9.99 11.77 -7.55
N ILE A 262 -8.94 11.66 -6.72
CA ILE A 262 -9.06 11.15 -5.34
C ILE A 262 -10.06 11.97 -4.50
N PRO A 263 -10.01 13.32 -4.46
CA PRO A 263 -11.02 14.12 -3.76
C PRO A 263 -12.46 13.81 -4.19
N ALA A 264 -12.70 13.60 -5.48
CA ALA A 264 -14.02 13.22 -5.98
C ALA A 264 -14.44 11.84 -5.45
N VAL A 265 -13.54 10.85 -5.44
CA VAL A 265 -13.81 9.52 -4.86
C VAL A 265 -14.13 9.62 -3.37
N VAL A 266 -13.40 10.43 -2.60
CA VAL A 266 -13.72 10.66 -1.18
C VAL A 266 -15.12 11.28 -1.03
N ASN A 267 -15.46 12.24 -1.88
CA ASN A 267 -16.75 12.93 -1.84
C ASN A 267 -17.95 12.04 -2.23
N GLN A 268 -17.76 10.93 -2.96
CA GLN A 268 -18.82 9.95 -3.27
C GLN A 268 -19.53 9.43 -2.00
N LYS A 269 -18.88 9.49 -0.83
CA LYS A 269 -19.51 9.13 0.44
C LYS A 269 -20.79 9.94 0.74
N ASN A 270 -20.89 11.16 0.21
CA ASN A 270 -22.01 12.08 0.41
C ASN A 270 -23.20 11.81 -0.53
N GLU A 271 -23.02 10.96 -1.54
CA GLU A 271 -24.07 10.59 -2.50
C GLU A 271 -24.96 9.43 -1.99
N VAL A 272 -24.57 8.79 -0.89
CA VAL A 272 -25.28 7.62 -0.33
C VAL A 272 -25.88 7.97 1.03
N ILE A 273 -27.13 7.56 1.24
CA ILE A 273 -27.80 7.70 2.55
C ILE A 273 -27.04 6.90 3.60
N THR A 274 -26.67 7.56 4.72
CA THR A 274 -25.85 7.01 5.81
C THR A 274 -26.34 5.65 6.33
N PHE A 275 -27.66 5.44 6.38
CA PHE A 275 -28.26 4.18 6.81
C PHE A 275 -27.88 3.00 5.90
N PHE A 276 -27.98 3.16 4.58
CA PHE A 276 -27.62 2.10 3.63
C PHE A 276 -26.11 1.88 3.55
N ALA A 277 -25.33 2.95 3.67
CA ALA A 277 -23.89 2.87 3.84
C ALA A 277 -23.49 2.03 5.07
N PHE A 278 -24.20 2.19 6.19
CA PHE A 278 -24.02 1.38 7.40
C PHE A 278 -24.41 -0.09 7.18
N LEU A 279 -25.54 -0.37 6.53
CA LEU A 279 -25.95 -1.75 6.21
C LEU A 279 -24.92 -2.46 5.31
N ASN A 280 -24.38 -1.77 4.30
CA ASN A 280 -23.30 -2.30 3.48
C ASN A 280 -22.05 -2.63 4.32
N ASP A 281 -21.67 -1.72 5.22
CA ASP A 281 -20.54 -1.95 6.13
C ASP A 281 -20.78 -3.20 7.00
N LEU A 282 -22.00 -3.47 7.48
CA LEU A 282 -22.31 -4.66 8.29
C LEU A 282 -22.07 -5.98 7.54
N VAL A 283 -22.42 -6.05 6.25
CA VAL A 283 -22.28 -7.28 5.48
C VAL A 283 -20.89 -7.45 4.87
N SER A 284 -20.11 -6.38 4.73
CA SER A 284 -18.75 -6.41 4.16
C SER A 284 -17.66 -6.83 5.15
N THR A 285 -16.65 -7.57 4.68
CA THR A 285 -15.43 -7.89 5.44
C THR A 285 -14.38 -6.79 5.39
N HIS A 286 -14.41 -5.94 4.36
CA HIS A 286 -13.52 -4.80 4.18
C HIS A 286 -14.31 -3.48 4.28
N PRO A 287 -13.74 -2.40 4.85
CA PRO A 287 -14.37 -1.10 4.81
C PRO A 287 -14.51 -0.62 3.36
N ARG A 288 -15.54 0.17 3.08
CA ARG A 288 -15.67 0.86 1.78
C ARG A 288 -14.42 1.69 1.48
N ILE A 289 -14.02 1.74 0.22
CA ILE A 289 -12.83 2.49 -0.20
C ILE A 289 -12.92 3.96 0.20
N THR A 290 -14.10 4.57 0.06
CA THR A 290 -14.34 5.97 0.45
C THR A 290 -14.10 6.22 1.94
N ARG A 291 -14.43 5.25 2.80
CA ARG A 291 -14.14 5.31 4.25
C ARG A 291 -12.66 5.12 4.54
N ARG A 292 -11.97 4.23 3.81
CA ARG A 292 -10.52 4.03 3.98
C ARG A 292 -9.75 5.31 3.63
N LEU A 293 -10.06 5.91 2.48
CA LEU A 293 -9.46 7.16 2.03
C LEU A 293 -9.73 8.31 3.02
N ASP A 294 -10.98 8.51 3.45
CA ASP A 294 -11.35 9.56 4.42
C ASP A 294 -10.61 9.42 5.76
N MET A 295 -10.52 8.19 6.29
CA MET A 295 -9.83 7.93 7.55
C MET A 295 -8.31 8.08 7.41
N LEU A 296 -7.76 7.72 6.25
CA LEU A 296 -6.34 7.83 5.97
C LEU A 296 -5.92 9.29 5.79
N GLU A 297 -6.74 10.09 5.10
CA GLU A 297 -6.56 11.53 4.95
C GLU A 297 -6.65 12.25 6.30
N ALA A 298 -7.65 11.93 7.12
CA ALA A 298 -7.75 12.45 8.48
C ALA A 298 -6.52 12.08 9.33
N PHE A 299 -6.04 10.84 9.23
CA PHE A 299 -4.85 10.40 9.94
C PHE A 299 -3.58 11.15 9.46
N ALA A 300 -3.41 11.34 8.15
CA ALA A 300 -2.31 12.13 7.60
C ALA A 300 -2.30 13.57 8.15
N GLY A 301 -3.47 14.19 8.29
CA GLY A 301 -3.62 15.51 8.91
C GLY A 301 -3.21 15.53 10.39
N VAL A 302 -3.54 14.49 11.16
CA VAL A 302 -3.17 14.39 12.58
C VAL A 302 -1.66 14.28 12.78
N ILE A 303 -0.97 13.50 11.96
CA ILE A 303 0.49 13.31 12.07
C ILE A 303 1.29 14.40 11.35
N GLY A 304 0.63 15.39 10.74
CA GLY A 304 1.28 16.44 9.96
C GLY A 304 2.06 15.89 8.76
N MET A 305 1.57 14.80 8.16
CA MET A 305 2.24 14.19 7.01
C MET A 305 2.22 15.19 5.87
N PRO A 306 3.38 15.52 5.27
CA PRO A 306 3.43 16.52 4.21
C PRO A 306 2.53 16.06 3.06
N GLU A 307 1.54 16.90 2.73
CA GLU A 307 0.91 16.85 1.42
C GLU A 307 2.02 17.03 0.41
N ARG A 308 2.22 16.03 -0.44
CA ARG A 308 3.18 16.18 -1.53
C ARG A 308 2.58 17.26 -2.42
N SER A 309 3.09 18.48 -2.30
CA SER A 309 2.86 19.52 -3.30
C SER A 309 3.13 18.88 -4.66
N PRO A 310 2.34 19.15 -5.71
CA PRO A 310 2.53 18.64 -7.08
C PRO A 310 3.99 18.73 -7.59
N SER A 311 4.83 19.53 -6.93
CA SER A 311 6.28 19.71 -7.04
C SER A 311 7.18 18.46 -7.03
N SER A 312 6.65 17.24 -6.88
CA SER A 312 7.47 16.07 -6.57
C SER A 312 7.59 15.02 -7.67
N ALA A 313 6.99 15.25 -8.84
CA ALA A 313 7.74 14.86 -10.02
C ALA A 313 8.92 15.83 -10.04
N ARG A 314 10.12 15.36 -9.64
CA ARG A 314 11.34 16.17 -9.67
C ARG A 314 11.71 16.40 -11.13
N TRP A 315 10.92 17.22 -11.80
CA TRP A 315 11.16 17.64 -13.16
C TRP A 315 12.40 18.52 -13.13
N LEU A 316 13.39 18.14 -13.93
CA LEU A 316 14.62 18.87 -14.09
C LEU A 316 14.57 19.54 -15.45
N LEU A 317 14.74 20.86 -15.46
CA LEU A 317 15.09 21.57 -16.69
C LEU A 317 16.61 21.52 -16.84
N TYR A 318 17.09 20.70 -17.76
CA TYR A 318 18.52 20.53 -18.02
C TYR A 318 18.95 21.42 -19.19
N GLY A 319 19.93 22.31 -18.97
CA GLY A 319 20.53 23.10 -20.04
C GLY A 319 21.45 22.23 -20.89
N VAL A 320 21.06 21.97 -22.13
CA VAL A 320 21.86 21.17 -23.08
C VAL A 320 22.95 22.03 -23.73
N SER A 321 22.62 23.26 -24.11
CA SER A 321 23.53 24.21 -24.75
C SER A 321 23.25 25.65 -24.32
N GLY A 322 24.25 26.52 -24.48
CA GLY A 322 24.13 27.95 -24.19
C GLY A 322 24.55 28.31 -22.75
N PRO A 323 24.10 29.45 -22.22
CA PRO A 323 24.57 29.98 -20.94
C PRO A 323 24.34 29.10 -19.71
N LEU A 324 23.41 28.16 -19.79
CA LEU A 324 23.06 27.23 -18.73
C LEU A 324 23.47 25.78 -19.06
N ALA A 325 24.35 25.58 -20.05
CA ALA A 325 24.82 24.25 -20.44
C ALA A 325 25.39 23.48 -19.23
N GLY A 326 24.95 22.24 -19.05
CA GLY A 326 25.35 21.36 -17.95
C GLY A 326 24.67 21.65 -16.60
N LYS A 327 23.87 22.72 -16.48
CA LYS A 327 23.12 23.02 -15.26
C LYS A 327 21.75 22.33 -15.30
N ALA A 328 21.37 21.75 -14.17
CA ALA A 328 20.03 21.20 -13.95
C ALA A 328 19.29 22.10 -12.95
N LEU A 329 18.11 22.58 -13.33
CA LEU A 329 17.22 23.34 -12.45
C LEU A 329 16.05 22.46 -12.03
N GLU A 330 15.83 22.30 -10.74
CA GLU A 330 14.62 21.64 -10.21
C GLU A 330 13.40 22.55 -10.41
N LEU A 331 12.33 21.99 -10.98
CA LEU A 331 11.06 22.68 -11.19
C LEU A 331 10.10 22.31 -10.04
N ASP A 332 9.57 23.30 -9.34
CA ASP A 332 8.85 23.16 -8.07
C ASP A 332 7.32 23.24 -8.22
N SER A 333 6.76 22.75 -9.34
CA SER A 333 5.35 22.88 -9.78
C SER A 333 4.83 24.30 -10.01
N SER A 334 5.59 25.33 -9.66
CA SER A 334 5.29 26.71 -10.06
C SER A 334 5.56 26.91 -11.55
N SER A 335 5.01 27.98 -12.11
CA SER A 335 5.31 28.35 -13.49
C SER A 335 6.69 28.99 -13.58
N VAL A 336 7.58 28.48 -14.42
CA VAL A 336 8.91 29.04 -14.64
C VAL A 336 8.90 29.87 -15.90
N VAL A 337 9.05 31.19 -15.75
CA VAL A 337 9.22 32.10 -16.89
C VAL A 337 10.71 32.23 -17.23
N ILE A 338 11.06 32.00 -18.49
CA ILE A 338 12.42 32.11 -19.01
C ILE A 338 12.54 33.40 -19.84
N GLY A 339 13.61 34.16 -19.60
CA GLY A 339 13.84 35.42 -20.30
C GLY A 339 15.14 36.09 -19.91
N ARG A 340 15.40 37.27 -20.46
CA ARG A 340 16.62 38.05 -20.21
C ARG A 340 16.48 39.11 -19.09
N ASP A 341 15.25 39.43 -18.66
CA ASP A 341 14.99 40.47 -17.66
C ASP A 341 14.58 39.85 -16.32
N ALA A 342 15.38 40.11 -15.27
CA ALA A 342 15.16 39.58 -13.93
C ALA A 342 13.87 40.09 -13.25
N ARG A 343 13.25 41.15 -13.76
CA ARG A 343 11.94 41.63 -13.26
C ARG A 343 10.75 40.87 -13.84
N LEU A 344 10.95 40.18 -14.97
CA LEU A 344 9.88 39.55 -15.74
C LEU A 344 10.03 38.03 -15.89
N ALA A 345 11.20 37.48 -15.56
CA ALA A 345 11.52 36.06 -15.67
C ALA A 345 12.12 35.52 -14.36
N ASN A 346 11.77 34.28 -14.00
CA ASN A 346 12.34 33.56 -12.87
C ASN A 346 13.65 32.87 -13.24
N LEU A 347 13.75 32.37 -14.48
CA LEU A 347 14.99 31.84 -15.05
C LEU A 347 15.60 32.88 -15.99
N VAL A 348 16.58 33.59 -15.48
CA VAL A 348 17.20 34.73 -16.16
C VAL A 348 18.44 34.29 -16.93
N LEU A 349 18.42 34.49 -18.25
CA LEU A 349 19.59 34.32 -19.10
C LEU A 349 20.45 35.59 -19.10
N PRO A 350 21.79 35.47 -19.24
CA PRO A 350 22.69 36.61 -19.18
C PRO A 350 22.41 37.64 -20.28
N GLU A 351 22.79 38.89 -20.04
CA GLU A 351 22.57 39.99 -21.00
C GLU A 351 23.23 39.76 -22.37
N SER A 352 24.26 38.91 -22.43
CA SER A 352 24.91 38.49 -23.67
C SER A 352 23.99 37.72 -24.62
N ALA A 353 22.92 37.09 -24.13
CA ALA A 353 21.93 36.36 -24.93
C ALA A 353 20.91 37.31 -25.59
N LYS A 354 21.38 38.25 -26.44
CA LYS A 354 20.56 39.29 -27.08
C LYS A 354 19.41 38.74 -27.93
N GLN A 355 19.54 37.51 -28.42
CA GLN A 355 18.52 36.79 -29.17
C GLN A 355 17.31 36.36 -28.33
N VAL A 356 17.40 36.40 -27.00
CA VAL A 356 16.30 36.06 -26.09
C VAL A 356 15.60 37.33 -25.60
N SER A 357 14.29 37.41 -25.85
CA SER A 357 13.38 38.44 -25.31
C SER A 357 13.42 38.54 -23.78
N LYS A 358 13.09 39.73 -23.25
CA LYS A 358 13.05 40.01 -21.80
C LYS A 358 12.17 39.03 -21.03
N ARG A 359 11.01 38.71 -21.60
CA ARG A 359 10.07 37.64 -21.21
C ARG A 359 9.85 36.82 -22.47
N HIS A 360 10.36 35.58 -22.52
CA HIS A 360 10.44 34.82 -23.79
C HIS A 360 9.41 33.69 -23.83
N CYS A 361 9.51 32.75 -22.90
CA CYS A 361 8.59 31.62 -22.80
C CYS A 361 8.34 31.26 -21.33
N GLN A 362 7.35 30.40 -21.10
CA GLN A 362 7.00 29.91 -19.78
C GLN A 362 6.78 28.40 -19.81
N LEU A 363 7.30 27.74 -18.80
CA LEU A 363 6.94 26.37 -18.45
C LEU A 363 5.88 26.44 -17.36
N ARG A 364 4.69 25.92 -17.63
CA ARG A 364 3.60 25.84 -16.66
C ARG A 364 3.28 24.38 -16.40
N TYR A 365 3.24 23.98 -15.13
CA TYR A 365 2.80 22.64 -14.76
C TYR A 365 1.31 22.49 -15.12
N ASP A 366 0.98 21.45 -15.88
CA ASP A 366 -0.39 21.11 -16.22
C ASP A 366 -0.84 19.92 -15.33
N PRO A 367 -1.77 20.16 -14.39
CA PRO A 367 -2.23 19.12 -13.46
C PRO A 367 -3.03 18.02 -14.16
N THR A 368 -3.48 18.24 -15.40
CA THR A 368 -4.27 17.27 -16.17
C THR A 368 -3.36 16.21 -16.82
N THR A 369 -2.21 16.65 -17.34
CA THR A 369 -1.24 15.79 -18.04
C THR A 369 -0.07 15.36 -17.16
N PHE A 370 -0.01 15.87 -15.91
CA PHE A 370 1.09 15.65 -14.96
C PHE A 370 2.48 15.99 -15.53
N SER A 371 2.55 16.91 -16.49
CA SER A 371 3.77 17.35 -17.16
C SER A 371 3.82 18.88 -17.27
N TYR A 372 4.95 19.41 -17.75
CA TYR A 372 5.07 20.83 -18.06
C TYR A 372 4.61 21.12 -19.49
N ALA A 373 3.77 22.15 -19.64
CA ALA A 373 3.46 22.76 -20.92
C ALA A 373 4.37 23.97 -21.16
N LEU A 374 4.95 24.05 -22.34
CA LEU A 374 5.75 25.15 -22.83
C LEU A 374 4.88 26.12 -23.62
N GLU A 375 4.92 27.39 -23.26
CA GLU A 375 4.15 28.45 -23.91
C GLU A 375 5.10 29.58 -24.34
N ASP A 376 5.05 29.98 -25.60
CA ASP A 376 5.76 31.16 -26.08
C ASP A 376 4.99 32.43 -25.70
N LEU A 377 5.64 33.38 -25.05
CA LEU A 377 5.00 34.59 -24.50
C LEU A 377 5.06 35.78 -25.48
N GLY A 378 5.05 35.50 -26.79
CA GLY A 378 5.19 36.52 -27.83
C GLY A 378 6.64 36.92 -28.04
N SER A 379 7.55 35.95 -28.02
CA SER A 379 8.97 36.21 -28.19
C SER A 379 9.28 36.70 -29.61
N THR A 380 10.30 37.56 -29.74
CA THR A 380 10.67 38.17 -31.03
C THR A 380 11.21 37.12 -32.01
N ASN A 381 12.04 36.21 -31.51
CA ASN A 381 12.72 35.20 -32.32
C ASN A 381 12.06 33.82 -32.27
N GLY A 382 11.06 33.62 -31.41
CA GLY A 382 10.31 32.36 -31.29
C GLY A 382 10.94 31.34 -30.35
N THR A 383 10.06 30.50 -29.81
CA THR A 383 10.40 29.25 -29.11
C THR A 383 10.11 28.06 -30.03
N PHE A 384 11.00 27.06 -30.03
CA PHE A 384 10.93 25.92 -30.94
C PHE A 384 11.08 24.60 -30.21
N VAL A 385 10.42 23.55 -30.70
CA VAL A 385 10.47 22.18 -30.17
C VAL A 385 10.93 21.19 -31.26
N GLY A 386 11.56 20.08 -30.84
CA GLY A 386 11.95 19.00 -31.74
C GLY A 386 12.91 19.42 -32.85
N SER A 387 12.63 19.03 -34.09
CA SER A 387 13.46 19.32 -35.28
C SER A 387 13.24 20.72 -35.89
N GLY A 388 12.65 21.65 -35.14
CA GLY A 388 12.48 23.05 -35.55
C GLY A 388 11.04 23.54 -35.69
N GLN A 389 10.07 22.88 -35.05
CA GLN A 389 8.68 23.36 -35.03
C GLN A 389 8.59 24.61 -34.14
N LYS A 390 8.18 25.75 -34.73
CA LYS A 390 7.93 27.00 -33.99
C LYS A 390 6.59 26.92 -33.26
N LEU A 391 6.58 27.29 -31.98
CA LEU A 391 5.36 27.36 -31.18
C LEU A 391 4.58 28.66 -31.48
N PRO A 392 3.25 28.60 -31.68
CA PRO A 392 2.41 29.79 -31.72
C PRO A 392 2.41 30.51 -30.37
N ALA A 393 2.51 31.84 -30.38
CA ALA A 393 2.47 32.64 -29.17
C ALA A 393 1.14 32.46 -28.42
N GLY A 394 1.22 32.27 -27.10
CA GLY A 394 0.07 32.06 -26.20
C GLY A 394 -0.59 30.69 -26.29
N SER A 395 -0.07 29.77 -27.11
CA SER A 395 -0.60 28.40 -27.21
C SER A 395 0.27 27.43 -26.40
N PRO A 396 -0.25 26.80 -25.33
CA PRO A 396 0.51 25.85 -24.54
C PRO A 396 0.77 24.55 -25.31
N TYR A 397 2.03 24.12 -25.32
CA TYR A 397 2.49 22.88 -25.93
C TYR A 397 2.93 21.89 -24.84
N PRO A 398 2.30 20.71 -24.70
CA PRO A 398 2.69 19.73 -23.68
C PRO A 398 4.05 19.12 -24.01
N LEU A 399 5.06 19.32 -23.15
CA LEU A 399 6.38 18.71 -23.30
C LEU A 399 6.40 17.29 -22.72
N ARG A 400 7.08 16.38 -23.41
CA ARG A 400 7.33 15.01 -22.93
C ARG A 400 8.66 14.90 -22.19
N PRO A 401 8.83 13.93 -21.28
CA PRO A 401 10.14 13.62 -20.72
C PRO A 401 11.17 13.29 -21.81
N GLY A 402 12.37 13.87 -21.71
CA GLY A 402 13.45 13.76 -22.69
C GLY A 402 13.30 14.68 -23.91
N GLU A 403 12.17 15.38 -24.04
CA GLU A 403 11.95 16.29 -25.15
C GLU A 403 12.74 17.58 -24.99
N ARG A 404 13.29 18.06 -26.11
CA ARG A 404 14.12 19.25 -26.17
C ARG A 404 13.39 20.41 -26.83
N PHE A 405 13.66 21.60 -26.32
CA PHE A 405 13.21 22.85 -26.90
C PHE A 405 14.35 23.87 -26.89
N TYR A 406 14.32 24.82 -27.81
CA TYR A 406 15.33 25.86 -27.90
C TYR A 406 14.73 27.25 -28.10
N LEU A 407 15.46 28.27 -27.66
CA LEU A 407 15.03 29.66 -27.67
C LEU A 407 15.78 30.43 -28.74
N ALA A 408 15.07 31.00 -29.72
CA ALA A 408 15.61 31.70 -30.89
C ALA A 408 16.52 30.86 -31.81
N THR A 409 17.62 30.31 -31.28
CA THR A 409 18.60 29.49 -32.00
C THR A 409 18.87 28.18 -31.24
N PRO A 410 19.31 27.09 -31.92
CA PRO A 410 19.70 25.84 -31.28
C PRO A 410 20.87 25.95 -30.28
N GLU A 411 21.54 27.11 -30.23
CA GLU A 411 22.61 27.39 -29.28
C GLU A 411 22.11 27.51 -27.85
N ILE A 412 20.81 27.77 -27.63
CA ILE A 412 20.19 27.83 -26.30
C ILE A 412 19.11 26.76 -26.22
N THR A 413 19.53 25.54 -25.88
CA THR A 413 18.65 24.36 -25.82
C THR A 413 18.48 23.88 -24.38
N PHE A 414 17.24 23.50 -24.05
CA PHE A 414 16.86 22.87 -22.81
C PHE A 414 16.22 21.50 -23.07
N GLU A 415 16.32 20.61 -22.10
CA GLU A 415 15.70 19.29 -22.09
C GLU A 415 14.91 19.13 -20.79
N LEU A 416 13.65 18.71 -20.90
CA LEU A 416 12.83 18.40 -19.75
C LEU A 416 13.09 16.94 -19.33
N ARG A 417 13.61 16.72 -18.11
CA ARG A 417 13.88 15.37 -17.58
C ARG A 417 12.95 15.06 -16.41
N SER A 418 12.49 13.82 -16.33
CA SER A 418 11.86 13.28 -15.13
C SER A 418 12.93 12.58 -14.30
N ARG A 419 12.95 12.80 -12.97
CA ARG A 419 13.90 12.19 -12.05
C ARG A 419 13.29 11.01 -11.32
#